data_AF-A0A2G4I9N4-F1
#
_entry.id   AF-A0A2G4I9N4-F1
#
_cell.length_a   1.000
_cell.length_b   1.000
_cell.length_c   1.000
_cell.angle_alpha   90.00
_cell.angle_beta   90.00
_cell.angle_gamma   90.00
#
_symmetry.space_group_name_H-M   'P 1'
#
loop_
_entity.id
_entity.type
_entity.pdbx_description
1 polymer ?
#
loop_
_entity_poly.entity_id
_entity_poly.type
_entity_poly.pdbx_seq_one_letter_code
_entity_poly.pdbx_strand_id
1 'polypeptide(L)'
;MNWILNTNYLLLCALFLTAALPLHAQPAVDIFQLLDGSSLHGALEAIDPAKGIRWKHPASAAPIEFLPRNAHQIRFAQVARPPVQSSAHHTCRFRFVNGDELTGNLLSLDATHIELETWFAGKLRAPRAGVQSLAFLAKGFATIYDGPMGLDGWTTGPTPTAWQLRDGVLTGGANAFMGRDLKLPPQSRVEFEVGAANALNLYFSLYTDAVERFNFASSGYQFNLGLGYVNLMRGQGQFGMQHLGQAQIPVPIPGRTLRVEIRTDLLAGAITLLVDGNVIQQWNDPNVAKPAVPVVDPNLPPTVADAVRDAARARGPTLPGTGLSFYILNGGVQLSAIKVSAWDGRPIEPELVATNFTGHLVRLANDDRALGEVRAIRDGKLTLGSATGSLEIPLVRVTQVILAPATQPATNRPAGETHARLSSGETVALTQPRWDGRQLAGVSPHFGPLQLDTRWVRMLRFNPGREPLAPDLLFPGADLQQFFGR
;
A
#
# COMPACT_ATOMS: atom_id res chain seq x y z
N MET A 1 52.41 -7.34 -71.08
CA MET A 1 52.70 -8.75 -70.76
C MET A 1 53.20 -8.79 -69.33
N ASN A 2 52.46 -9.18 -68.28
CA ASN A 2 51.09 -9.67 -68.13
C ASN A 2 50.61 -9.35 -66.69
N TRP A 3 49.43 -8.73 -66.64
CA TRP A 3 48.34 -8.82 -65.65
C TRP A 3 48.56 -8.58 -64.13
N ILE A 4 48.17 -7.35 -63.78
CA ILE A 4 47.49 -6.84 -62.57
C ILE A 4 46.63 -7.88 -61.83
N LEU A 5 46.70 -7.88 -60.48
CA LEU A 5 45.54 -7.93 -59.59
C LEU A 5 45.92 -7.43 -58.18
N ASN A 6 45.54 -6.17 -57.91
CA ASN A 6 45.44 -5.57 -56.59
C ASN A 6 44.40 -6.32 -55.76
N THR A 7 44.68 -6.58 -54.47
CA THR A 7 43.62 -6.81 -53.49
C THR A 7 43.91 -5.99 -52.23
N ASN A 8 43.24 -4.83 -52.15
CA ASN A 8 43.14 -4.00 -50.96
C ASN A 8 42.30 -4.74 -49.90
N TYR A 9 42.83 -4.88 -48.69
CA TYR A 9 42.02 -5.16 -47.51
C TYR A 9 41.32 -3.86 -47.08
N LEU A 10 40.10 -3.65 -47.56
CA LEU A 10 39.17 -2.66 -47.00
C LEU A 10 38.40 -3.33 -45.85
N LEU A 11 38.65 -2.87 -44.63
CA LEU A 11 37.76 -3.12 -43.49
C LEU A 11 36.36 -2.58 -43.83
N LEU A 12 35.39 -3.47 -44.04
CA LEU A 12 33.98 -3.11 -43.99
C LEU A 12 33.57 -3.01 -42.51
N CYS A 13 33.58 -1.78 -41.98
CA CYS A 13 32.79 -1.47 -40.79
C CYS A 13 31.30 -1.55 -41.16
N ALA A 14 30.66 -2.67 -40.86
CA ALA A 14 29.21 -2.77 -40.88
C ALA A 14 28.66 -1.91 -39.71
N LEU A 15 28.29 -0.67 -40.02
CA LEU A 15 27.42 0.13 -39.15
C LEU A 15 26.05 -0.55 -39.11
N PHE A 16 25.82 -1.38 -38.08
CA PHE A 16 24.46 -1.69 -37.66
C PHE A 16 23.88 -0.43 -37.05
N LEU A 17 23.17 0.34 -37.86
CA LEU A 17 22.27 1.39 -37.37
C LEU A 17 21.12 0.66 -36.65
N THR A 18 21.26 0.44 -35.35
CA THR A 18 20.13 0.08 -34.50
C THR A 18 19.18 1.28 -34.52
N ALA A 19 18.19 1.25 -35.41
CA ALA A 19 17.03 2.10 -35.28
C ALA A 19 16.39 1.76 -33.92
N ALA A 20 16.70 2.57 -32.91
CA ALA A 20 15.93 2.60 -31.68
C ALA A 20 14.51 3.03 -32.09
N LEU A 21 13.66 2.04 -32.37
CA LEU A 21 12.24 2.29 -32.43
C LEU A 21 11.88 2.96 -31.11
N PRO A 22 11.27 4.17 -31.12
CA PRO A 22 10.76 4.72 -29.88
C PRO A 22 9.80 3.68 -29.34
N LEU A 23 10.14 3.13 -28.16
CA LEU A 23 9.24 2.30 -27.39
C LEU A 23 8.04 3.21 -27.08
N HIS A 24 7.03 3.19 -27.95
CA HIS A 24 5.78 3.85 -27.64
C HIS A 24 5.25 3.07 -26.45
N ALA A 25 5.28 3.70 -25.27
CA ALA A 25 4.56 3.20 -24.12
C ALA A 25 3.14 2.96 -24.59
N GLN A 26 2.70 1.69 -24.59
CA GLN A 26 1.32 1.37 -24.91
C GLN A 26 0.45 2.19 -23.96
N PRO A 27 -0.61 2.87 -24.46
CA PRO A 27 -1.49 3.63 -23.59
C PRO A 27 -2.00 2.67 -22.51
N ALA A 28 -1.96 3.11 -21.25
CA ALA A 28 -2.45 2.30 -20.14
C ALA A 28 -3.92 1.93 -20.41
N VAL A 29 -4.22 0.63 -20.44
CA VAL A 29 -5.56 0.09 -20.76
C VAL A 29 -6.17 -0.51 -19.49
N ASP A 30 -7.48 -0.39 -19.33
CA ASP A 30 -8.18 -1.04 -18.22
C ASP A 30 -8.16 -2.56 -18.39
N ILE A 31 -8.16 -3.27 -17.27
CA ILE A 31 -8.06 -4.73 -17.23
C ILE A 31 -9.26 -5.29 -16.48
N PHE A 32 -10.03 -6.14 -17.15
CA PHE A 32 -11.14 -6.88 -16.57
C PHE A 32 -10.76 -8.35 -16.39
N GLN A 33 -10.78 -8.83 -15.15
CA GLN A 33 -10.49 -10.21 -14.79
C GLN A 33 -11.76 -10.95 -14.35
N LEU A 34 -11.88 -12.20 -14.80
CA LEU A 34 -12.96 -13.12 -14.47
C LEU A 34 -12.52 -14.14 -13.41
N LEU A 35 -13.50 -14.76 -12.75
CA LEU A 35 -13.26 -15.78 -11.72
C LEU A 35 -12.66 -17.09 -12.26
N ASP A 36 -12.71 -17.32 -13.57
CA ASP A 36 -12.04 -18.45 -14.22
C ASP A 36 -10.53 -18.19 -14.46
N GLY A 37 -10.03 -17.01 -14.07
CA GLY A 37 -8.63 -16.61 -14.24
C GLY A 37 -8.35 -15.88 -15.55
N SER A 38 -9.30 -15.78 -16.47
CA SER A 38 -9.12 -15.02 -17.72
C SER A 38 -9.10 -13.51 -17.49
N SER A 39 -8.32 -12.81 -18.30
CA SER A 39 -8.17 -11.34 -18.29
C SER A 39 -8.43 -10.76 -19.68
N LEU A 40 -9.14 -9.63 -19.74
CA LEU A 40 -9.40 -8.88 -20.97
C LEU A 40 -8.91 -7.44 -20.81
N HIS A 41 -8.19 -6.94 -21.81
CA HIS A 41 -7.84 -5.52 -21.91
C HIS A 41 -8.93 -4.77 -22.67
N GLY A 42 -9.23 -3.54 -22.28
CA GLY A 42 -10.26 -2.73 -22.92
C GLY A 42 -10.69 -1.54 -22.07
N ALA A 43 -11.97 -1.20 -22.15
CA ALA A 43 -12.56 -0.14 -21.36
C ALA A 43 -13.94 -0.57 -20.83
N LEU A 44 -14.23 -0.16 -19.60
CA LEU A 44 -15.56 -0.31 -19.02
C LEU A 44 -16.49 0.77 -19.59
N GLU A 45 -17.53 0.37 -20.32
CA GLU A 45 -18.54 1.31 -20.81
C GLU A 45 -19.65 1.53 -19.79
N ALA A 46 -20.16 0.44 -19.20
CA ALA A 46 -21.25 0.53 -18.23
C ALA A 46 -21.29 -0.66 -17.27
N ILE A 47 -21.86 -0.41 -16.09
CA ILE A 47 -22.36 -1.45 -15.18
C ILE A 47 -23.82 -1.14 -14.94
N ASP A 48 -24.69 -2.12 -15.17
CA ASP A 48 -26.11 -2.04 -14.90
C ASP A 48 -26.53 -3.27 -14.10
N PRO A 49 -27.21 -3.13 -12.94
CA PRO A 49 -27.62 -4.27 -12.12
C PRO A 49 -28.49 -5.30 -12.85
N ALA A 50 -29.24 -4.90 -13.89
CA ALA A 50 -30.11 -5.76 -14.67
C ALA A 50 -29.42 -6.31 -15.93
N LYS A 51 -28.51 -5.55 -16.56
CA LYS A 51 -27.85 -5.94 -17.82
C LYS A 51 -26.45 -6.54 -17.66
N GLY A 52 -25.77 -6.25 -16.55
CA GLY A 52 -24.43 -6.73 -16.25
C GLY A 52 -23.33 -5.70 -16.55
N ILE A 53 -22.13 -6.20 -16.82
CA ILE A 53 -20.93 -5.39 -17.08
C ILE A 53 -20.73 -5.32 -18.59
N ARG A 54 -20.81 -4.11 -19.16
CA ARG A 54 -20.58 -3.87 -20.59
C ARG A 54 -19.14 -3.41 -20.82
N TRP A 55 -18.39 -4.22 -21.56
CA TRP A 55 -16.97 -4.05 -21.79
C TRP A 55 -16.65 -3.87 -23.27
N LYS A 56 -15.85 -2.86 -23.62
CA LYS A 56 -15.37 -2.66 -24.99
C LYS A 56 -13.95 -3.17 -25.14
N HIS A 57 -13.80 -4.27 -25.88
CA HIS A 57 -12.48 -4.77 -26.28
C HIS A 57 -12.08 -4.15 -27.64
N PRO A 58 -10.82 -3.74 -27.86
CA PRO A 58 -10.39 -3.12 -29.12
C PRO A 58 -10.62 -4.00 -30.36
N ALA A 59 -10.50 -5.32 -30.19
CA ALA A 59 -10.73 -6.30 -31.26
C ALA A 59 -12.21 -6.73 -31.44
N SER A 60 -13.16 -6.22 -30.64
CA SER A 60 -14.57 -6.60 -30.76
C SER A 60 -15.36 -5.58 -31.58
N ALA A 61 -16.21 -6.05 -32.49
CA ALA A 61 -17.09 -5.18 -33.29
C ALA A 61 -18.10 -4.44 -32.39
N ALA A 62 -18.71 -5.13 -31.42
CA ALA A 62 -19.62 -4.58 -30.42
C ALA A 62 -19.08 -4.79 -28.99
N PRO A 63 -19.56 -4.02 -28.00
CA PRO A 63 -19.28 -4.30 -26.59
C PRO A 63 -19.77 -5.70 -26.18
N ILE A 64 -19.07 -6.32 -25.24
CA ILE A 64 -19.38 -7.64 -24.69
C ILE A 64 -20.08 -7.45 -23.34
N GLU A 65 -21.19 -8.15 -23.12
CA GLU A 65 -21.91 -8.12 -21.84
C GLU A 65 -21.52 -9.33 -20.98
N PHE A 66 -21.00 -9.05 -19.78
CA PHE A 66 -20.56 -10.04 -18.82
C PHE A 66 -21.48 -10.09 -17.60
N LEU A 67 -21.68 -11.29 -17.07
CA LEU A 67 -22.47 -11.52 -15.87
C LEU A 67 -21.64 -11.15 -14.62
N PRO A 68 -22.11 -10.25 -13.74
CA PRO A 68 -21.37 -9.83 -12.54
C PRO A 68 -20.96 -10.99 -11.62
N ARG A 69 -21.71 -12.09 -11.60
CA ARG A 69 -21.38 -13.30 -10.82
C ARG A 69 -20.10 -14.01 -11.27
N ASN A 70 -19.63 -13.76 -12.49
CA ASN A 70 -18.39 -14.32 -13.05
C ASN A 70 -17.24 -13.31 -13.00
N ALA A 71 -17.54 -12.05 -12.68
CA ALA A 71 -16.55 -10.99 -12.58
C ALA A 71 -15.71 -11.17 -11.31
N HIS A 72 -14.42 -10.93 -11.43
CA HIS A 72 -13.52 -10.90 -10.30
C HIS A 72 -13.11 -9.46 -9.98
N GLN A 73 -12.49 -8.76 -10.92
CA GLN A 73 -12.08 -7.37 -10.71
C GLN A 73 -11.96 -6.59 -12.02
N ILE A 74 -12.17 -5.28 -11.95
CA ILE A 74 -11.75 -4.32 -12.96
C ILE A 74 -10.70 -3.42 -12.33
N ARG A 75 -9.54 -3.28 -13.00
CA ARG A 75 -8.48 -2.33 -12.66
C ARG A 75 -8.45 -1.22 -13.70
N PHE A 76 -8.50 0.03 -13.24
CA PHE A 76 -8.44 1.18 -14.12
C PHE A 76 -7.01 1.64 -14.30
N ALA A 77 -6.63 1.86 -15.55
CA ALA A 77 -5.27 2.25 -15.92
C ALA A 77 -4.95 3.69 -15.51
N GLN A 78 -5.94 4.57 -15.60
CA GLN A 78 -5.82 5.97 -15.24
C GLN A 78 -6.65 6.30 -14.01
N VAL A 79 -6.00 6.91 -13.02
CA VAL A 79 -6.64 7.31 -11.77
C VAL A 79 -6.12 8.69 -11.40
N ALA A 80 -7.04 9.63 -11.17
CA ALA A 80 -6.69 10.98 -10.72
C ALA A 80 -6.15 10.96 -9.28
N ARG A 81 -5.20 11.85 -8.98
CA ARG A 81 -4.72 12.04 -7.61
C ARG A 81 -5.84 12.65 -6.75
N PRO A 82 -5.96 12.25 -5.47
CA PRO A 82 -6.86 12.94 -4.55
C PRO A 82 -6.55 14.44 -4.47
N PRO A 83 -7.57 15.30 -4.29
CA PRO A 83 -7.35 16.71 -4.04
C PRO A 83 -6.62 16.89 -2.70
N VAL A 84 -5.69 17.85 -2.64
CA VAL A 84 -5.04 18.24 -1.38
C VAL A 84 -6.08 18.96 -0.52
N GLN A 85 -6.46 18.36 0.61
CA GLN A 85 -7.41 18.98 1.53
C GLN A 85 -6.69 19.69 2.68
N SER A 86 -7.02 20.97 2.88
CA SER A 86 -6.78 21.70 4.11
C SER A 86 -8.02 21.56 4.98
N SER A 87 -7.87 21.00 6.18
CA SER A 87 -8.98 20.75 7.11
C SER A 87 -8.62 21.26 8.51
N ALA A 88 -9.57 21.91 9.17
CA ALA A 88 -9.47 22.26 10.59
C ALA A 88 -9.79 21.08 11.52
N HIS A 89 -10.40 20.02 10.99
CA HIS A 89 -10.78 18.81 11.72
C HIS A 89 -9.66 17.77 11.70
N HIS A 90 -9.67 16.86 12.67
CA HIS A 90 -8.71 15.77 12.71
C HIS A 90 -8.99 14.77 11.58
N THR A 91 -7.98 14.53 10.75
CA THR A 91 -8.01 13.42 9.80
C THR A 91 -7.94 12.11 10.57
N CYS A 92 -8.90 11.23 10.30
CA CYS A 92 -9.03 9.92 10.90
C CYS A 92 -9.03 8.86 9.80
N ARG A 93 -8.51 7.68 10.15
CA ARG A 93 -8.82 6.44 9.45
C ARG A 93 -10.00 5.79 10.16
N PHE A 94 -11.06 5.50 9.42
CA PHE A 94 -12.26 4.82 9.89
C PHE A 94 -12.26 3.40 9.35
N ARG A 95 -12.48 2.41 10.22
CA ARG A 95 -12.70 1.02 9.83
C ARG A 95 -14.11 0.61 10.20
N PHE A 96 -14.82 0.02 9.26
CA PHE A 96 -16.18 -0.47 9.45
C PHE A 96 -16.21 -1.99 9.58
N VAL A 97 -17.28 -2.51 10.17
CA VAL A 97 -17.41 -3.95 10.50
C VAL A 97 -17.47 -4.87 9.26
N ASN A 98 -17.75 -4.33 8.06
CA ASN A 98 -17.71 -5.08 6.79
C ASN A 98 -16.31 -5.11 6.14
N GLY A 99 -15.32 -4.46 6.74
CA GLY A 99 -13.97 -4.32 6.21
C GLY A 99 -13.74 -3.06 5.38
N ASP A 100 -14.75 -2.20 5.18
CA ASP A 100 -14.54 -0.88 4.55
C ASP A 100 -13.57 -0.05 5.39
N GLU A 101 -12.67 0.65 4.71
CA GLU A 101 -11.68 1.52 5.33
C GLU A 101 -11.65 2.85 4.60
N LEU A 102 -11.92 3.93 5.33
CA LEU A 102 -11.99 5.30 4.79
C LEU A 102 -10.99 6.21 5.50
N THR A 103 -10.54 7.24 4.79
CA THR A 103 -9.83 8.37 5.39
C THR A 103 -10.66 9.63 5.21
N GLY A 104 -10.80 10.42 6.27
CA GLY A 104 -11.59 11.66 6.26
C GLY A 104 -11.53 12.38 7.60
N ASN A 105 -12.25 13.48 7.70
CA ASN A 105 -12.32 14.28 8.91
C ASN A 105 -13.46 13.81 9.81
N LEU A 106 -13.20 13.56 11.09
CA LEU A 106 -14.28 13.34 12.06
C LEU A 106 -15.02 14.65 12.34
N LEU A 107 -16.33 14.68 12.10
CA LEU A 107 -17.18 15.82 12.44
C LEU A 107 -17.82 15.62 13.82
N SER A 108 -18.46 14.48 14.04
CA SER A 108 -19.11 14.15 15.31
C SER A 108 -19.31 12.63 15.47
N LEU A 109 -19.51 12.20 16.71
CA LEU A 109 -19.97 10.86 17.04
C LEU A 109 -20.94 10.98 18.23
N ASP A 110 -22.07 10.27 18.16
CA ASP A 110 -23.04 10.19 19.26
C ASP A 110 -23.38 8.72 19.58
N ALA A 111 -24.40 8.46 20.38
CA ALA A 111 -24.81 7.10 20.76
C ALA A 111 -25.29 6.23 19.57
N THR A 112 -25.69 6.87 18.47
CA THR A 112 -26.41 6.25 17.35
C THR A 112 -25.68 6.38 16.01
N HIS A 113 -24.95 7.47 15.78
CA HIS A 113 -24.34 7.79 14.49
C HIS A 113 -22.91 8.31 14.63
N ILE A 114 -22.18 8.20 13.53
CA ILE A 114 -20.95 8.94 13.27
C ILE A 114 -21.16 9.84 12.06
N GLU A 115 -20.59 11.03 12.10
CA GLU A 115 -20.54 11.96 10.97
C GLU A 115 -19.09 12.28 10.63
N LEU A 116 -18.76 12.19 9.35
CA LEU A 116 -17.41 12.40 8.84
C LEU A 116 -17.46 13.11 7.49
N GLU A 117 -16.41 13.81 7.14
CA GLU A 117 -16.25 14.47 5.84
C GLU A 117 -15.12 13.80 5.05
N THR A 118 -15.41 13.35 3.84
CA THR A 118 -14.43 12.74 2.93
C THR A 118 -14.14 13.64 1.74
N TRP A 119 -12.96 13.46 1.17
CA TRP A 119 -12.54 14.18 -0.04
C TRP A 119 -13.31 13.78 -1.30
N PHE A 120 -13.89 12.58 -1.30
CA PHE A 120 -14.52 11.98 -2.49
C PHE A 120 -16.06 12.03 -2.46
N ALA A 121 -16.69 12.14 -1.28
CA ALA A 121 -18.15 12.13 -1.15
C ALA A 121 -18.69 13.23 -0.21
N GLY A 122 -17.84 14.12 0.30
CA GLY A 122 -18.25 15.17 1.22
C GLY A 122 -18.72 14.61 2.55
N LYS A 123 -19.80 15.18 3.11
CA LYS A 123 -20.32 14.77 4.42
C LYS A 123 -21.06 13.43 4.31
N LEU A 124 -20.61 12.47 5.10
CA LEU A 124 -21.20 11.15 5.24
C LEU A 124 -21.67 10.93 6.67
N ARG A 125 -22.77 10.20 6.81
CA ARG A 125 -23.34 9.77 8.09
C ARG A 125 -23.53 8.26 8.07
N ALA A 126 -23.07 7.57 9.10
CA ALA A 126 -23.23 6.13 9.23
C ALA A 126 -23.79 5.75 10.61
N PRO A 127 -24.52 4.63 10.72
CA PRO A 127 -24.87 4.05 12.00
C PRO A 127 -23.61 3.73 12.80
N ARG A 128 -23.57 4.14 14.07
CA ARG A 128 -22.43 3.88 14.95
C ARG A 128 -22.13 2.39 15.11
N ALA A 129 -23.16 1.56 15.09
CA ALA A 129 -23.02 0.10 15.17
C ALA A 129 -22.22 -0.50 13.98
N GLY A 130 -22.13 0.20 12.85
CA GLY A 130 -21.34 -0.22 11.69
C GLY A 130 -19.84 0.12 11.81
N VAL A 131 -19.44 0.94 12.78
CA VAL A 131 -18.05 1.40 12.96
C VAL A 131 -17.31 0.45 13.89
N GLN A 132 -16.19 -0.10 13.41
CA GLN A 132 -15.31 -0.94 14.22
C GLN A 132 -14.30 -0.10 15.01
N SER A 133 -13.65 0.85 14.34
CA SER A 133 -12.68 1.75 14.99
C SER A 133 -12.47 3.05 14.24
N LEU A 134 -11.99 4.05 14.97
CA LEU A 134 -11.41 5.27 14.41
C LEU A 134 -10.00 5.46 14.97
N ALA A 135 -9.06 5.76 14.10
CA ALA A 135 -7.69 6.10 14.45
C ALA A 135 -7.40 7.53 14.02
N PHE A 136 -7.00 8.38 14.96
CA PHE A 136 -6.58 9.75 14.68
C PHE A 136 -5.21 9.71 14.03
N LEU A 137 -5.14 10.15 12.78
CA LEU A 137 -3.90 10.18 12.01
C LEU A 137 -3.07 11.40 12.46
N ALA A 138 -1.74 11.29 12.41
CA ALA A 138 -0.90 12.46 12.63
C ALA A 138 -1.25 13.60 11.68
N LYS A 139 -1.00 14.81 12.17
CA LYS A 139 -1.00 16.01 11.35
C LYS A 139 -0.06 15.80 10.15
N GLY A 140 -0.60 15.92 8.94
CA GLY A 140 0.17 15.73 7.71
C GLY A 140 0.27 14.28 7.23
N PHE A 141 -0.55 13.35 7.74
CA PHE A 141 -0.65 12.01 7.15
C PHE A 141 -0.89 12.08 5.65
N ALA A 142 -0.07 11.34 4.90
CA ALA A 142 -0.15 11.28 3.44
C ALA A 142 0.10 9.85 2.96
N THR A 143 -0.76 9.36 2.07
CA THR A 143 -0.42 8.23 1.20
C THR A 143 0.65 8.70 0.22
N ILE A 144 1.86 8.15 0.35
CA ILE A 144 3.04 8.47 -0.48
C ILE A 144 2.98 7.70 -1.80
N TYR A 145 2.54 6.44 -1.73
CA TYR A 145 2.42 5.57 -2.89
C TYR A 145 1.30 4.54 -2.70
N ASP A 146 0.60 4.22 -3.78
CA ASP A 146 -0.32 3.09 -3.88
C ASP A 146 -0.15 2.53 -5.30
N GLY A 147 0.18 1.25 -5.45
CA GLY A 147 0.46 0.63 -6.74
C GLY A 147 0.92 -0.83 -6.61
N PRO A 148 1.62 -1.37 -7.64
CA PRO A 148 1.99 -0.75 -8.90
C PRO A 148 0.87 -0.81 -9.96
N MET A 149 0.65 0.34 -10.60
CA MET A 149 -0.21 0.45 -11.80
C MET A 149 0.59 0.38 -13.10
N GLY A 150 1.90 0.58 -12.99
CA GLY A 150 2.91 0.60 -14.04
C GLY A 150 4.29 0.53 -13.40
N LEU A 151 5.33 0.41 -14.22
CA LEU A 151 6.72 0.55 -13.76
C LEU A 151 7.21 2.00 -13.80
N ASP A 152 6.33 2.97 -14.08
CA ASP A 152 6.69 4.39 -14.12
C ASP A 152 7.26 4.87 -12.78
N GLY A 153 8.47 5.42 -12.84
CA GLY A 153 9.23 5.87 -11.67
C GLY A 153 9.87 4.74 -10.87
N TRP A 154 9.79 3.49 -11.30
CA TRP A 154 10.58 2.37 -10.78
C TRP A 154 11.81 2.14 -11.65
N THR A 155 12.95 1.90 -11.01
CA THR A 155 14.21 1.55 -11.68
C THR A 155 14.44 0.06 -11.53
N THR A 156 14.55 -0.67 -12.63
CA THR A 156 14.78 -2.13 -12.61
C THR A 156 16.26 -2.52 -12.58
N GLY A 157 17.16 -1.54 -12.69
CA GLY A 157 18.61 -1.76 -12.72
C GLY A 157 19.07 -2.55 -13.94
N PRO A 158 20.38 -2.88 -14.03
CA PRO A 158 20.97 -3.58 -15.18
C PRO A 158 20.80 -5.11 -15.13
N THR A 159 19.77 -5.64 -14.45
CA THR A 159 19.61 -7.08 -14.26
C THR A 159 19.08 -7.77 -15.53
N PRO A 160 19.57 -8.98 -15.87
CA PRO A 160 19.12 -9.71 -17.06
C PRO A 160 17.66 -10.19 -16.92
N THR A 161 17.17 -10.34 -15.69
CA THR A 161 15.78 -10.64 -15.33
C THR A 161 15.12 -9.39 -14.78
N ALA A 162 13.97 -9.03 -15.35
CA ALA A 162 13.18 -7.88 -14.92
C ALA A 162 11.86 -8.33 -14.29
N TRP A 163 11.31 -7.50 -13.41
CA TRP A 163 9.93 -7.66 -12.95
C TRP A 163 8.97 -7.46 -14.12
N GLN A 164 8.03 -8.38 -14.27
CA GLN A 164 6.96 -8.29 -15.24
C GLN A 164 5.68 -7.89 -14.53
N LEU A 165 5.15 -6.72 -14.88
CA LEU A 165 3.85 -6.29 -14.39
C LEU A 165 2.76 -6.84 -15.32
N ARG A 166 1.87 -7.68 -14.78
CA ARG A 166 0.67 -8.15 -15.48
C ARG A 166 -0.50 -8.07 -14.51
N ASP A 167 -1.58 -7.44 -14.95
CA ASP A 167 -2.84 -7.38 -14.20
C ASP A 167 -2.69 -6.82 -12.76
N GLY A 168 -1.67 -6.01 -12.50
CA GLY A 168 -1.41 -5.40 -11.18
C GLY A 168 -0.59 -6.26 -10.22
N VAL A 169 -0.16 -7.42 -10.71
CA VAL A 169 0.75 -8.32 -10.03
C VAL A 169 2.10 -8.21 -10.73
N LEU A 170 3.13 -7.92 -9.96
CA LEU A 170 4.51 -8.00 -10.39
C LEU A 170 4.98 -9.44 -10.20
N THR A 171 5.42 -10.08 -11.27
CA THR A 171 6.07 -11.38 -11.20
C THR A 171 7.55 -11.21 -11.51
N GLY A 172 8.41 -11.70 -10.62
CA GLY A 172 9.85 -11.70 -10.80
C GLY A 172 10.43 -13.10 -10.60
N GLY A 173 11.54 -13.37 -11.27
CA GLY A 173 12.37 -14.54 -11.05
C GLY A 173 13.68 -14.19 -10.34
N ALA A 174 14.58 -15.16 -10.22
CA ALA A 174 15.91 -14.97 -9.64
C ALA A 174 16.63 -13.74 -10.23
N ASN A 175 17.27 -12.96 -9.36
CA ASN A 175 17.98 -11.71 -9.62
C ASN A 175 17.12 -10.53 -10.10
N ALA A 176 15.78 -10.63 -10.12
CA ALA A 176 14.94 -9.50 -10.48
C ALA A 176 15.04 -8.39 -9.43
N PHE A 177 15.33 -7.17 -9.88
CA PHE A 177 15.43 -5.98 -9.03
C PHE A 177 14.43 -4.90 -9.46
N MET A 178 13.87 -4.19 -8.49
CA MET A 178 13.19 -2.92 -8.71
C MET A 178 13.34 -2.00 -7.50
N GLY A 179 13.71 -0.74 -7.72
CA GLY A 179 13.87 0.26 -6.67
C GLY A 179 13.20 1.58 -7.02
N ARG A 180 12.83 2.35 -6.00
CA ARG A 180 12.24 3.68 -6.17
C ARG A 180 12.54 4.56 -4.98
N ASP A 181 12.96 5.78 -5.26
CA ASP A 181 13.05 6.82 -4.24
C ASP A 181 11.68 7.49 -4.05
N LEU A 182 11.03 7.17 -2.94
CA LEU A 182 9.71 7.68 -2.57
C LEU A 182 9.77 8.90 -1.65
N LYS A 183 10.98 9.41 -1.33
CA LYS A 183 11.17 10.50 -0.37
C LYS A 183 10.52 10.18 0.98
N LEU A 184 10.77 8.95 1.47
CA LEU A 184 10.21 8.46 2.73
C LEU A 184 10.51 9.42 3.90
N PRO A 185 9.49 9.80 4.70
CA PRO A 185 9.69 10.51 5.96
C PRO A 185 10.30 9.57 7.01
N PRO A 186 10.90 10.08 8.12
CA PRO A 186 11.53 9.27 9.16
C PRO A 186 10.60 8.25 9.85
N GLN A 187 9.29 8.45 9.73
CA GLN A 187 8.25 7.55 10.24
C GLN A 187 7.36 7.13 9.07
N SER A 188 7.39 5.86 8.71
CA SER A 188 6.64 5.35 7.55
C SER A 188 5.96 4.01 7.83
N ARG A 189 4.93 3.73 7.03
CA ARG A 189 4.23 2.46 6.94
C ARG A 189 4.31 1.98 5.50
N VAL A 190 4.77 0.75 5.31
CA VAL A 190 4.81 0.07 4.02
C VAL A 190 3.99 -1.21 4.12
N GLU A 191 3.11 -1.44 3.17
CA GLU A 191 2.29 -2.64 3.04
C GLU A 191 2.49 -3.22 1.64
N PHE A 192 2.52 -4.54 1.51
CA PHE A 192 2.48 -5.23 0.23
C PHE A 192 2.01 -6.67 0.42
N GLU A 193 1.50 -7.27 -0.65
CA GLU A 193 1.18 -8.70 -0.69
C GLU A 193 2.29 -9.45 -1.41
N VAL A 194 2.69 -10.59 -0.85
CA VAL A 194 3.73 -11.46 -1.42
C VAL A 194 3.22 -12.88 -1.58
N GLY A 195 3.33 -13.41 -2.81
CA GLY A 195 3.03 -14.81 -3.14
C GLY A 195 4.27 -15.52 -3.67
N ALA A 196 4.39 -16.81 -3.40
CA ALA A 196 5.45 -17.66 -3.92
C ALA A 196 4.91 -19.08 -4.14
N ALA A 197 5.45 -19.81 -5.14
CA ALA A 197 5.04 -21.19 -5.37
C ALA A 197 5.79 -22.19 -4.48
N ASN A 198 7.11 -22.26 -4.61
CA ASN A 198 7.94 -23.29 -3.97
C ASN A 198 9.24 -22.76 -3.35
N ALA A 199 9.54 -21.47 -3.53
CA ALA A 199 10.68 -20.80 -2.90
C ALA A 199 10.34 -19.32 -2.69
N LEU A 200 10.48 -18.84 -1.45
CA LEU A 200 10.45 -17.42 -1.13
C LEU A 200 11.85 -17.02 -0.65
N ASN A 201 12.48 -16.09 -1.37
CA ASN A 201 13.75 -15.47 -0.99
C ASN A 201 13.78 -14.04 -1.53
N LEU A 202 13.01 -13.18 -0.86
CA LEU A 202 12.80 -11.80 -1.24
C LEU A 202 13.55 -10.89 -0.26
N TYR A 203 14.48 -10.13 -0.81
CA TYR A 203 15.13 -9.01 -0.14
C TYR A 203 14.31 -7.75 -0.36
N PHE A 204 13.76 -7.19 0.71
CA PHE A 204 13.13 -5.88 0.73
C PHE A 204 14.03 -4.89 1.47
N SER A 205 14.49 -3.87 0.77
CA SER A 205 15.30 -2.78 1.33
C SER A 205 14.41 -1.57 1.62
N LEU A 206 14.51 -0.99 2.81
CA LEU A 206 13.73 0.16 3.25
C LEU A 206 14.65 1.27 3.80
N TYR A 207 14.35 2.52 3.47
CA TYR A 207 15.24 3.68 3.69
C TYR A 207 16.61 3.47 3.06
N THR A 208 16.64 2.96 1.84
CA THR A 208 17.85 2.75 1.05
C THR A 208 18.12 3.91 0.10
N ASP A 209 19.39 4.16 -0.18
CA ASP A 209 19.87 5.00 -1.28
C ASP A 209 20.13 4.19 -2.57
N ALA A 210 20.22 2.87 -2.47
CA ALA A 210 20.48 1.94 -3.57
C ALA A 210 19.18 1.59 -4.31
N VAL A 211 18.60 2.58 -4.98
CA VAL A 211 17.37 2.42 -5.77
C VAL A 211 17.63 2.00 -7.23
N GLU A 212 18.88 2.03 -7.68
CA GLU A 212 19.26 1.68 -9.06
C GLU A 212 19.77 0.25 -9.23
N ARG A 213 20.22 -0.37 -8.14
CA ARG A 213 20.67 -1.77 -8.10
C ARG A 213 20.58 -2.31 -6.69
N PHE A 214 20.46 -3.63 -6.56
CA PHE A 214 20.55 -4.26 -5.25
C PHE A 214 21.95 -4.03 -4.67
N ASN A 215 21.99 -3.50 -3.45
CA ASN A 215 23.20 -3.40 -2.65
C ASN A 215 22.86 -3.80 -1.22
N PHE A 216 23.23 -5.02 -0.86
CA PHE A 216 22.95 -5.57 0.46
C PHE A 216 23.55 -4.73 1.59
N ALA A 217 24.71 -4.09 1.36
CA ALA A 217 25.40 -3.24 2.34
C ALA A 217 25.00 -1.76 2.26
N SER A 218 24.04 -1.40 1.40
CA SER A 218 23.54 -0.02 1.33
C SER A 218 22.98 0.43 2.68
N SER A 219 23.03 1.73 2.93
CA SER A 219 22.43 2.30 4.13
C SER A 219 20.93 1.99 4.15
N GLY A 220 20.40 1.61 5.32
CA GLY A 220 18.97 1.33 5.51
C GLY A 220 18.72 0.00 6.20
N TYR A 221 17.49 -0.51 6.06
CA TYR A 221 17.04 -1.77 6.63
C TYR A 221 16.83 -2.79 5.53
N GLN A 222 17.38 -3.98 5.74
CA GLN A 222 17.25 -5.11 4.85
C GLN A 222 16.41 -6.19 5.52
N PHE A 223 15.22 -6.42 4.97
CA PHE A 223 14.37 -7.54 5.32
C PHE A 223 14.64 -8.66 4.31
N ASN A 224 15.12 -9.81 4.79
CA ASN A 224 15.19 -11.02 3.99
C ASN A 224 14.00 -11.91 4.38
N LEU A 225 13.00 -11.97 3.50
CA LEU A 225 11.82 -12.81 3.64
C LEU A 225 12.14 -14.17 3.00
N GLY A 226 12.26 -15.18 3.85
CA GLY A 226 12.42 -16.57 3.47
C GLY A 226 11.14 -17.38 3.67
N LEU A 227 11.18 -18.67 3.35
CA LEU A 227 10.10 -19.58 3.73
C LEU A 227 9.98 -19.67 5.26
N GLY A 228 8.89 -19.11 5.79
CA GLY A 228 8.55 -19.19 7.20
C GLY A 228 9.32 -18.23 8.13
N TYR A 229 10.17 -17.35 7.60
CA TYR A 229 10.92 -16.41 8.44
C TYR A 229 11.19 -15.07 7.76
N VAL A 230 11.50 -14.07 8.59
CA VAL A 230 12.07 -12.79 8.19
C VAL A 230 13.31 -12.51 9.01
N ASN A 231 14.43 -12.20 8.35
CA ASN A 231 15.64 -11.70 8.99
C ASN A 231 15.76 -10.19 8.73
N LEU A 232 16.00 -9.41 9.78
CA LEU A 232 16.23 -7.98 9.71
C LEU A 232 17.69 -7.65 9.99
N MET A 233 18.30 -6.93 9.06
CA MET A 233 19.64 -6.37 9.20
C MET A 233 19.62 -4.88 8.85
N ARG A 234 20.55 -4.12 9.44
CA ARG A 234 20.79 -2.72 9.12
C ARG A 234 22.12 -2.58 8.39
N GLY A 235 22.10 -1.91 7.25
CA GLY A 235 23.32 -1.50 6.57
C GLY A 235 23.92 -0.25 7.20
N GLN A 236 25.22 -0.30 7.45
CA GLN A 236 26.02 0.79 8.06
C GLN A 236 27.06 1.33 7.06
N GLY A 237 26.81 1.18 5.75
CA GLY A 237 27.74 1.60 4.70
C GLY A 237 29.07 0.85 4.80
N GLN A 238 30.17 1.59 4.99
CA GLN A 238 31.51 0.99 5.09
C GLN A 238 31.69 0.08 6.31
N PHE A 239 30.87 0.22 7.35
CA PHE A 239 30.94 -0.61 8.56
C PHE A 239 30.22 -1.95 8.42
N GLY A 240 29.66 -2.26 7.23
CA GLY A 240 29.02 -3.54 6.95
C GLY A 240 27.60 -3.64 7.48
N MET A 241 27.19 -4.84 7.88
CA MET A 241 25.82 -5.16 8.26
C MET A 241 25.70 -5.46 9.75
N GLN A 242 24.76 -4.81 10.41
CA GLN A 242 24.36 -5.10 11.78
C GLN A 242 23.11 -5.97 11.77
N HIS A 243 23.16 -7.16 12.37
CA HIS A 243 21.95 -7.96 12.56
C HIS A 243 21.08 -7.36 13.67
N LEU A 244 19.79 -7.11 13.40
CA LEU A 244 18.85 -6.58 14.38
C LEU A 244 17.92 -7.68 14.93
N GLY A 245 17.69 -8.75 14.18
CA GLY A 245 16.99 -9.93 14.67
C GLY A 245 16.29 -10.73 13.58
N GLN A 246 15.57 -11.77 14.00
CA GLN A 246 14.79 -12.65 13.13
C GLN A 246 13.40 -12.87 13.75
N ALA A 247 12.41 -13.15 12.92
CA ALA A 247 11.09 -13.60 13.34
C ALA A 247 10.57 -14.73 12.44
N GLN A 248 9.68 -15.56 12.98
CA GLN A 248 8.95 -16.58 12.20
C GLN A 248 7.67 -15.97 11.62
N ILE A 249 7.35 -16.32 10.38
CA ILE A 249 6.12 -15.91 9.69
C ILE A 249 5.42 -17.14 9.12
N PRO A 250 4.12 -17.06 8.78
CA PRO A 250 3.47 -18.12 8.02
C PRO A 250 4.23 -18.45 6.73
N VAL A 251 4.23 -19.72 6.34
CA VAL A 251 4.80 -20.14 5.05
C VAL A 251 3.78 -19.80 3.95
N PRO A 252 4.18 -19.07 2.88
CA PRO A 252 3.31 -18.88 1.72
C PRO A 252 2.93 -20.24 1.12
N ILE A 253 1.63 -20.44 0.89
CA ILE A 253 1.11 -21.64 0.25
C ILE A 253 0.82 -21.29 -1.22
N PRO A 254 1.08 -22.17 -2.21
CA PRO A 254 0.69 -21.93 -3.59
C PRO A 254 -0.75 -21.41 -3.71
N GLY A 255 -0.93 -20.32 -4.44
CA GLY A 255 -2.23 -19.67 -4.63
C GLY A 255 -2.71 -18.77 -3.48
N ARG A 256 -1.90 -18.59 -2.42
CA ARG A 256 -2.15 -17.60 -1.36
C ARG A 256 -1.01 -16.59 -1.25
N THR A 257 -1.36 -15.32 -1.10
CA THR A 257 -0.44 -14.25 -0.74
C THR A 257 -0.44 -14.02 0.77
N LEU A 258 0.70 -13.58 1.30
CA LEU A 258 0.81 -13.02 2.65
C LEU A 258 0.75 -11.50 2.55
N ARG A 259 -0.06 -10.84 3.38
CA ARG A 259 -0.04 -9.38 3.49
C ARG A 259 1.00 -8.97 4.52
N VAL A 260 2.12 -8.45 4.03
CA VAL A 260 3.22 -7.93 4.86
C VAL A 260 2.98 -6.45 5.12
N GLU A 261 3.10 -6.04 6.38
CA GLU A 261 3.13 -4.64 6.78
C GLU A 261 4.35 -4.37 7.65
N ILE A 262 5.09 -3.31 7.33
CA ILE A 262 6.27 -2.87 8.08
C ILE A 262 6.02 -1.42 8.47
N ARG A 263 6.12 -1.14 9.77
CA ARG A 263 6.13 0.22 10.30
C ARG A 263 7.48 0.53 10.89
N THR A 264 8.00 1.70 10.56
CA THR A 264 9.34 2.10 10.95
C THR A 264 9.32 3.51 11.50
N ASP A 265 9.82 3.66 12.72
CA ASP A 265 10.06 4.93 13.39
C ASP A 265 11.56 5.06 13.62
N LEU A 266 12.22 5.80 12.73
CA LEU A 266 13.64 6.01 12.83
C LEU A 266 14.02 6.89 14.02
N LEU A 267 13.11 7.72 14.52
CA LEU A 267 13.37 8.61 15.65
C LEU A 267 13.36 7.84 16.98
N ALA A 268 12.46 6.85 17.10
CA ALA A 268 12.38 5.96 18.24
C ALA A 268 13.26 4.69 18.10
N GLY A 269 13.75 4.39 16.89
CA GLY A 269 14.44 3.14 16.58
C GLY A 269 13.51 1.93 16.53
N ALA A 270 12.20 2.12 16.38
CA ALA A 270 11.24 1.03 16.39
C ALA A 270 10.95 0.53 14.96
N ILE A 271 11.07 -0.78 14.74
CA ILE A 271 10.70 -1.44 13.50
C ILE A 271 9.76 -2.60 13.82
N THR A 272 8.54 -2.55 13.31
CA THR A 272 7.52 -3.55 13.60
C THR A 272 7.04 -4.21 12.33
N LEU A 273 7.08 -5.55 12.32
CA LEU A 273 6.55 -6.41 11.28
C LEU A 273 5.19 -6.94 11.69
N LEU A 274 4.23 -6.82 10.77
CA LEU A 274 2.94 -7.48 10.83
C LEU A 274 2.76 -8.37 9.59
N VAL A 275 2.09 -9.50 9.78
CA VAL A 275 1.66 -10.38 8.69
C VAL A 275 0.19 -10.71 8.87
N ASP A 276 -0.60 -10.48 7.82
CA ASP A 276 -2.05 -10.66 7.81
C ASP A 276 -2.76 -9.91 8.96
N GLY A 277 -2.25 -8.72 9.27
CA GLY A 277 -2.75 -7.83 10.33
C GLY A 277 -2.27 -8.17 11.74
N ASN A 278 -1.58 -9.30 11.94
CA ASN A 278 -1.06 -9.71 13.25
C ASN A 278 0.35 -9.16 13.46
N VAL A 279 0.62 -8.59 14.63
CA VAL A 279 1.98 -8.19 15.02
C VAL A 279 2.83 -9.45 15.20
N ILE A 280 3.86 -9.60 14.38
CA ILE A 280 4.78 -10.74 14.42
C ILE A 280 5.95 -10.43 15.35
N GLN A 281 6.59 -9.28 15.15
CA GLN A 281 7.77 -8.89 15.93
C GLN A 281 7.97 -7.38 15.87
N GLN A 282 8.46 -6.81 16.97
CA GLN A 282 9.05 -5.48 16.99
C GLN A 282 10.54 -5.59 17.36
N TRP A 283 11.39 -4.95 16.56
CA TRP A 283 12.82 -4.81 16.82
C TRP A 283 13.13 -3.37 17.26
N ASN A 284 14.17 -3.25 18.07
CA ASN A 284 14.72 -1.97 18.49
C ASN A 284 16.10 -1.77 17.85
N ASP A 285 16.25 -0.68 17.13
CA ASP A 285 17.50 -0.26 16.55
C ASP A 285 18.21 0.73 17.49
N PRO A 286 19.39 0.37 18.03
CA PRO A 286 20.11 1.22 18.96
C PRO A 286 20.65 2.51 18.32
N ASN A 287 20.75 2.60 16.99
CA ASN A 287 21.26 3.81 16.33
C ASN A 287 20.13 4.65 15.71
N VAL A 288 19.25 5.16 16.58
CA VAL A 288 18.14 6.04 16.20
C VAL A 288 18.60 7.24 15.34
N ALA A 289 17.76 7.64 14.40
CA ALA A 289 17.96 8.85 13.62
C ALA A 289 17.89 10.06 14.56
N LYS A 290 19.02 10.75 14.70
CA LYS A 290 19.11 11.93 15.54
C LYS A 290 18.65 13.16 14.76
N PRO A 291 17.92 14.10 15.39
CA PRO A 291 17.69 15.41 14.80
C PRO A 291 19.03 16.02 14.39
N ALA A 292 19.05 16.77 13.27
CA ALA A 292 20.24 17.52 12.89
C ALA A 292 20.62 18.47 14.05
N VAL A 293 21.75 18.23 14.70
CA VAL A 293 22.36 19.18 15.63
C VAL A 293 23.34 20.01 14.80
N PRO A 294 23.02 21.26 14.45
CA PRO A 294 23.93 22.08 13.68
C PRO A 294 25.13 22.44 14.56
N VAL A 295 26.34 22.22 14.04
CA VAL A 295 27.54 22.85 14.59
C VAL A 295 27.45 24.33 14.24
N VAL A 296 27.11 25.16 15.23
CA VAL A 296 27.06 26.62 15.07
C VAL A 296 28.40 27.19 15.49
N ASP A 297 29.06 27.93 14.61
CA ASP A 297 30.28 28.66 14.96
C ASP A 297 29.95 29.66 16.08
N PRO A 298 30.65 29.60 17.24
CA PRO A 298 30.38 30.47 18.38
C PRO A 298 30.56 31.96 18.06
N ASN A 299 31.25 32.32 16.97
CA ASN A 299 31.46 33.70 16.55
C ASN A 299 30.36 34.25 15.62
N LEU A 300 29.37 33.45 15.25
CA LEU A 300 28.28 33.92 14.40
C LEU A 300 27.37 34.93 15.12
N PRO A 301 26.91 35.98 14.43
CA PRO A 301 25.84 36.84 14.95
C PRO A 301 24.61 36.01 15.35
N PRO A 302 23.91 36.34 16.45
CA PRO A 302 22.78 35.56 16.96
C PRO A 302 21.70 35.26 15.91
N THR A 303 21.38 36.24 15.06
CA THR A 303 20.39 36.10 13.98
C THR A 303 20.80 35.07 12.93
N VAL A 304 22.10 34.95 12.64
CA VAL A 304 22.65 33.98 11.69
C VAL A 304 22.73 32.60 12.33
N ALA A 305 23.14 32.53 13.60
CA ALA A 305 23.12 31.29 14.38
C ALA A 305 21.71 30.70 14.46
N ASP A 306 20.69 31.53 14.69
CA ASP A 306 19.29 31.08 14.73
C ASP A 306 18.78 30.66 13.35
N ALA A 307 19.13 31.40 12.28
CA ALA A 307 18.82 30.98 10.91
C ALA A 307 19.46 29.62 10.55
N VAL A 308 20.70 29.36 11.01
CA VAL A 308 21.37 28.05 10.83
C VAL A 308 20.64 26.96 11.61
N ARG A 309 20.18 27.24 12.83
CA ARG A 309 19.37 26.30 13.63
C ARG A 309 18.02 26.01 12.99
N ASP A 310 17.35 27.03 12.45
CA ASP A 310 16.07 26.88 11.77
C ASP A 310 16.21 26.14 10.45
N ALA A 311 17.27 26.42 9.69
CA ALA A 311 17.60 25.66 8.49
C ALA A 311 17.92 24.19 8.81
N ALA A 312 18.61 23.91 9.93
CA ALA A 312 18.86 22.54 10.37
C ALA A 312 17.58 21.82 10.82
N ARG A 313 16.70 22.51 11.57
CA ARG A 313 15.37 21.99 11.94
C ARG A 313 14.52 21.69 10.70
N ALA A 314 14.58 22.55 9.68
CA ALA A 314 13.87 22.36 8.41
C ALA A 314 14.41 21.19 7.57
N ARG A 315 15.71 20.87 7.67
CA ARG A 315 16.33 19.74 6.97
C ARG A 315 15.92 18.37 7.52
N GLY A 316 15.50 18.30 8.79
CA GLY A 316 15.13 17.03 9.43
C GLY A 316 16.33 16.16 9.85
N PRO A 317 16.09 14.94 10.35
CA PRO A 317 17.15 14.03 10.76
C PRO A 317 17.92 13.46 9.56
N THR A 318 19.19 13.10 9.76
CA THR A 318 19.96 12.38 8.73
C THR A 318 19.43 10.95 8.63
N LEU A 319 18.80 10.64 7.49
CA LEU A 319 18.26 9.31 7.22
C LEU A 319 19.29 8.44 6.49
N PRO A 320 19.27 7.11 6.68
CA PRO A 320 20.12 6.21 5.91
C PRO A 320 19.82 6.28 4.40
N GLY A 321 18.58 6.60 4.03
CA GLY A 321 18.12 6.80 2.66
C GLY A 321 16.63 7.13 2.68
N THR A 322 16.03 7.32 1.50
CA THR A 322 14.59 7.65 1.37
C THR A 322 13.85 6.79 0.37
N GLY A 323 14.52 5.79 -0.22
CA GLY A 323 13.95 4.84 -1.14
C GLY A 323 13.61 3.50 -0.52
N LEU A 324 13.00 2.67 -1.34
CA LEU A 324 12.82 1.24 -1.09
C LEU A 324 13.17 0.44 -2.35
N SER A 325 13.46 -0.84 -2.18
CA SER A 325 13.67 -1.75 -3.31
C SER A 325 13.31 -3.18 -2.98
N PHE A 326 13.00 -3.94 -4.02
CA PHE A 326 12.73 -5.37 -3.99
C PHE A 326 13.75 -6.10 -4.86
N TYR A 327 14.36 -7.14 -4.30
CA TYR A 327 15.31 -8.00 -4.98
C TYR A 327 15.00 -9.46 -4.70
N ILE A 328 14.86 -10.27 -5.74
CA ILE A 328 14.67 -11.71 -5.58
C ILE A 328 16.04 -12.37 -5.71
N LEU A 329 16.51 -13.05 -4.64
CA LEU A 329 17.78 -13.78 -4.75
C LEU A 329 17.60 -15.07 -5.54
N ASN A 330 16.55 -15.83 -5.25
CA ASN A 330 16.18 -17.04 -5.99
C ASN A 330 14.67 -17.32 -5.90
N GLY A 331 14.18 -18.25 -6.73
CA GLY A 331 12.76 -18.58 -6.81
C GLY A 331 11.94 -17.61 -7.66
N GLY A 332 10.62 -17.76 -7.59
CA GLY A 332 9.65 -16.91 -8.27
C GLY A 332 8.73 -16.25 -7.26
N VAL A 333 8.61 -14.93 -7.32
CA VAL A 333 7.83 -14.13 -6.37
C VAL A 333 6.79 -13.30 -7.12
N GLN A 334 5.60 -13.24 -6.54
CA GLN A 334 4.55 -12.31 -6.90
C GLN A 334 4.47 -11.20 -5.86
N LEU A 335 4.44 -9.95 -6.31
CA LEU A 335 4.22 -8.78 -5.48
C LEU A 335 3.01 -7.99 -5.98
N SER A 336 2.14 -7.59 -5.07
CA SER A 336 0.96 -6.78 -5.38
C SER A 336 0.64 -5.83 -4.21
N ALA A 337 -0.33 -4.94 -4.43
CA ALA A 337 -0.90 -4.08 -3.39
C ALA A 337 0.12 -3.27 -2.56
N ILE A 338 1.22 -2.83 -3.18
CA ILE A 338 2.24 -2.00 -2.53
C ILE A 338 1.63 -0.66 -2.15
N LYS A 339 1.58 -0.37 -0.85
CA LYS A 339 1.12 0.90 -0.28
C LYS A 339 2.19 1.47 0.64
N VAL A 340 2.47 2.75 0.50
CA VAL A 340 3.38 3.50 1.36
C VAL A 340 2.68 4.73 1.87
N SER A 341 2.73 4.96 3.17
CA SER A 341 2.20 6.17 3.79
C SER A 341 3.14 6.70 4.87
N ALA A 342 3.04 7.99 5.16
CA ALA A 342 3.57 8.52 6.40
C ALA A 342 2.95 7.77 7.59
N TRP A 343 3.74 7.57 8.64
CA TRP A 343 3.29 7.06 9.92
C TRP A 343 3.69 8.05 11.00
N ASP A 344 3.10 7.92 12.18
CA ASP A 344 3.20 8.88 13.26
C ASP A 344 3.95 8.35 14.49
N GLY A 345 4.58 7.18 14.37
CA GLY A 345 5.32 6.53 15.45
C GLY A 345 4.46 6.00 16.58
N ARG A 346 3.13 6.16 16.53
CA ARG A 346 2.26 5.75 17.63
C ARG A 346 2.28 4.23 17.81
N PRO A 347 2.41 3.73 19.05
CA PRO A 347 2.61 2.31 19.30
C PRO A 347 1.63 1.40 18.56
N ILE A 348 2.18 0.32 18.02
CA ILE A 348 1.43 -0.69 17.30
C ILE A 348 0.99 -1.70 18.33
N GLU A 349 -0.09 -1.38 18.99
CA GLU A 349 -0.72 -2.40 19.81
C GLU A 349 -1.44 -3.39 18.88
N PRO A 350 -1.47 -4.69 19.24
CA PRO A 350 -2.26 -5.69 18.53
C PRO A 350 -3.67 -5.18 18.26
N GLU A 351 -4.23 -5.58 17.13
CA GLU A 351 -5.66 -5.36 16.89
C GLU A 351 -6.41 -6.12 17.98
N LEU A 352 -6.92 -5.34 18.94
CA LEU A 352 -7.70 -5.88 20.01
C LEU A 352 -9.03 -6.29 19.40
N VAL A 353 -9.25 -7.61 19.31
CA VAL A 353 -10.57 -8.13 18.94
C VAL A 353 -11.53 -7.55 19.95
N ALA A 354 -12.56 -6.85 19.45
CA ALA A 354 -13.47 -6.08 20.29
C ALA A 354 -14.28 -6.95 21.27
N THR A 355 -14.12 -8.28 21.21
CA THR A 355 -14.58 -9.30 22.17
C THR A 355 -13.76 -9.35 23.46
N ASN A 356 -12.57 -8.77 23.49
CA ASN A 356 -11.65 -8.90 24.63
C ASN A 356 -11.92 -7.88 25.74
N PHE A 357 -12.89 -6.98 25.56
CA PHE A 357 -13.23 -5.93 26.52
C PHE A 357 -14.75 -5.78 26.62
N THR A 358 -15.22 -5.50 27.83
CA THR A 358 -16.61 -5.10 28.06
C THR A 358 -16.70 -3.59 27.88
N GLY A 359 -17.31 -3.13 26.79
CA GLY A 359 -17.39 -1.72 26.43
C GLY A 359 -16.32 -1.28 25.43
N HIS A 360 -16.28 0.02 25.13
CA HIS A 360 -15.36 0.59 24.15
C HIS A 360 -13.99 0.86 24.79
N LEU A 361 -12.95 0.85 23.97
CA LEU A 361 -11.58 1.14 24.37
C LEU A 361 -11.10 2.43 23.72
N VAL A 362 -10.60 3.34 24.54
CA VAL A 362 -9.94 4.57 24.12
C VAL A 362 -8.45 4.45 24.42
N ARG A 363 -7.62 4.66 23.40
CA ARG A 363 -6.16 4.74 23.54
C ARG A 363 -5.73 6.20 23.54
N LEU A 364 -4.80 6.53 24.43
CA LEU A 364 -4.30 7.88 24.61
C LEU A 364 -2.87 8.02 24.10
N ALA A 365 -2.44 9.25 23.85
CA ALA A 365 -1.12 9.57 23.29
C ALA A 365 0.05 9.34 24.26
N ASN A 366 -0.26 9.10 25.54
CA ASN A 366 0.68 8.74 26.59
C ASN A 366 0.67 7.24 26.91
N ASP A 367 0.20 6.42 25.96
CA ASP A 367 0.08 4.95 26.05
C ASP A 367 -0.90 4.42 27.11
N ASP A 368 -1.64 5.32 27.77
CA ASP A 368 -2.74 4.95 28.65
C ASP A 368 -3.94 4.41 27.85
N ARG A 369 -4.69 3.55 28.51
CA ARG A 369 -5.94 2.96 28.01
C ARG A 369 -7.09 3.29 28.94
N ALA A 370 -8.22 3.70 28.38
CA ALA A 370 -9.45 3.91 29.12
C ALA A 370 -10.56 3.02 28.56
N LEU A 371 -11.18 2.23 29.43
CA LEU A 371 -12.33 1.40 29.10
C LEU A 371 -13.62 2.10 29.54
N GLY A 372 -14.65 2.04 28.70
CA GLY A 372 -15.94 2.61 29.03
C GLY A 372 -16.85 2.76 27.81
N GLU A 373 -18.00 3.37 28.03
CA GLU A 373 -18.94 3.70 26.97
C GLU A 373 -18.58 5.08 26.38
N VAL A 374 -17.97 5.14 25.20
CA VAL A 374 -17.86 6.38 24.42
C VAL A 374 -19.28 6.91 24.18
N ARG A 375 -19.68 8.04 24.75
CA ARG A 375 -21.05 8.57 24.58
C ARG A 375 -21.13 9.57 23.44
N ALA A 376 -20.11 10.41 23.31
CA ALA A 376 -20.03 11.41 22.25
C ALA A 376 -18.59 11.77 21.91
N ILE A 377 -18.37 12.23 20.68
CA ILE A 377 -17.22 13.02 20.28
C ILE A 377 -17.74 14.27 19.58
N ARG A 378 -17.50 15.43 20.19
CA ARG A 378 -17.92 16.74 19.67
C ARG A 378 -17.08 17.83 20.33
N ASP A 379 -17.00 18.99 19.69
CA ASP A 379 -16.34 20.18 20.26
C ASP A 379 -14.90 19.91 20.73
N GLY A 380 -14.17 19.06 20.00
CA GLY A 380 -12.78 18.70 20.31
C GLY A 380 -12.60 17.82 21.55
N LYS A 381 -13.67 17.17 22.05
CA LYS A 381 -13.62 16.28 23.21
C LYS A 381 -14.33 14.96 22.96
N LEU A 382 -13.83 13.90 23.60
CA LEU A 382 -14.49 12.60 23.74
C LEU A 382 -15.11 12.50 25.14
N THR A 383 -16.39 12.13 25.21
CA THR A 383 -17.10 11.84 26.47
C THR A 383 -17.12 10.33 26.69
N LEU A 384 -16.48 9.85 27.75
CA LEU A 384 -16.41 8.43 28.13
C LEU A 384 -17.21 8.19 29.41
N GLY A 385 -18.27 7.37 29.33
CA GLY A 385 -19.00 6.88 30.49
C GLY A 385 -18.31 5.68 31.14
N SER A 386 -18.23 5.69 32.46
CA SER A 386 -17.76 4.57 33.29
C SER A 386 -18.75 4.31 34.44
N ALA A 387 -18.51 3.25 35.21
CA ALA A 387 -19.29 2.97 36.42
C ALA A 387 -19.19 4.09 37.48
N THR A 388 -18.14 4.91 37.44
CA THR A 388 -17.87 5.98 38.40
C THR A 388 -18.31 7.37 37.93
N GLY A 389 -18.79 7.51 36.69
CA GLY A 389 -19.27 8.78 36.15
C GLY A 389 -18.95 8.98 34.68
N SER A 390 -18.87 10.24 34.24
CA SER A 390 -18.52 10.61 32.87
C SER A 390 -17.19 11.37 32.88
N LEU A 391 -16.26 10.96 32.01
CA LEU A 391 -14.95 11.57 31.84
C LEU A 391 -14.91 12.30 30.48
N GLU A 392 -14.52 13.58 30.48
CA GLU A 392 -14.20 14.31 29.25
C GLU A 392 -12.71 14.22 28.96
N ILE A 393 -12.37 13.73 27.76
CA ILE A 393 -11.00 13.58 27.29
C ILE A 393 -10.80 14.51 26.09
N PRO A 394 -9.86 15.47 26.14
CA PRO A 394 -9.51 16.28 24.96
C PRO A 394 -9.10 15.38 23.79
N LEU A 395 -9.70 15.59 22.62
CA LEU A 395 -9.52 14.72 21.45
C LEU A 395 -8.07 14.68 20.96
N VAL A 396 -7.32 15.76 21.19
CA VAL A 396 -5.87 15.83 20.93
C VAL A 396 -5.04 14.81 21.71
N ARG A 397 -5.57 14.28 22.82
CA ARG A 397 -4.94 13.20 23.60
C ARG A 397 -5.37 11.82 23.13
N VAL A 398 -6.40 11.71 22.31
CA VAL A 398 -6.93 10.43 21.84
C VAL A 398 -6.21 10.01 20.58
N THR A 399 -5.71 8.77 20.55
CA THR A 399 -5.03 8.20 19.39
C THR A 399 -5.92 7.25 18.62
N GLN A 400 -6.74 6.50 19.33
CA GLN A 400 -7.64 5.51 18.74
C GLN A 400 -8.86 5.30 19.63
N VAL A 401 -9.98 5.03 18.99
CA VAL A 401 -11.18 4.50 19.65
C VAL A 401 -11.55 3.20 18.97
N ILE A 402 -11.64 2.13 19.75
CA ILE A 402 -12.10 0.81 19.32
C ILE A 402 -13.48 0.60 19.92
N LEU A 403 -14.47 0.44 19.07
CA LEU A 403 -15.85 0.26 19.50
C LEU A 403 -16.11 -1.24 19.67
N ALA A 404 -16.49 -1.67 20.88
CA ALA A 404 -17.18 -2.94 21.10
C ALA A 404 -18.27 -3.15 20.04
N PRO A 405 -18.31 -4.34 19.41
CA PRO A 405 -19.24 -4.61 18.34
C PRO A 405 -20.63 -4.81 18.94
N ALA A 406 -21.63 -4.09 18.43
CA ALA A 406 -23.02 -4.33 18.82
C ALA A 406 -23.52 -5.71 18.34
N THR A 407 -22.88 -6.27 17.32
CA THR A 407 -23.19 -7.59 16.73
C THR A 407 -21.92 -8.16 16.12
N GLN A 408 -21.75 -9.48 16.13
CA GLN A 408 -20.61 -10.12 15.47
C GLN A 408 -20.57 -9.72 13.98
N PRO A 409 -19.39 -9.41 13.42
CA PRO A 409 -19.26 -9.10 11.99
C PRO A 409 -19.86 -10.23 11.16
N ALA A 410 -20.73 -9.90 10.21
CA ALA A 410 -21.24 -10.89 9.27
C ALA A 410 -20.05 -11.54 8.55
N THR A 411 -19.86 -12.84 8.72
CA THR A 411 -18.76 -13.58 8.09
C THR A 411 -18.97 -13.77 6.59
N ASN A 412 -20.22 -13.67 6.14
CA ASN A 412 -20.60 -13.80 4.73
C ASN A 412 -20.97 -12.42 4.16
N ARG A 413 -20.21 -12.00 3.15
CA ARG A 413 -20.50 -10.77 2.40
C ARG A 413 -21.78 -10.93 1.55
N PRO A 414 -22.60 -9.88 1.42
CA PRO A 414 -23.81 -9.93 0.59
C PRO A 414 -23.50 -10.34 -0.86
N ALA A 415 -24.34 -11.19 -1.44
CA ALA A 415 -24.21 -11.56 -2.85
C ALA A 415 -24.36 -10.32 -3.75
N GLY A 416 -23.45 -10.16 -4.72
CA GLY A 416 -23.45 -9.00 -5.61
C GLY A 416 -22.87 -7.71 -5.01
N GLU A 417 -22.30 -7.77 -3.80
CA GLU A 417 -21.51 -6.67 -3.25
C GLU A 417 -20.26 -6.44 -4.12
N THR A 418 -20.00 -5.16 -4.43
CA THR A 418 -18.84 -4.71 -5.19
C THR A 418 -18.06 -3.73 -4.33
N HIS A 419 -16.75 -3.94 -4.16
CA HIS A 419 -15.89 -3.04 -3.39
C HIS A 419 -15.16 -2.11 -4.35
N ALA A 420 -15.40 -0.81 -4.21
CA ALA A 420 -14.65 0.22 -4.92
C ALA A 420 -13.43 0.61 -4.10
N ARG A 421 -12.24 0.50 -4.68
CA ARG A 421 -11.01 1.05 -4.11
C ARG A 421 -10.69 2.39 -4.78
N LEU A 422 -10.47 3.42 -3.99
CA LEU A 422 -10.19 4.78 -4.45
C LEU A 422 -8.69 5.05 -4.61
N SER A 423 -8.36 6.19 -5.20
CA SER A 423 -7.01 6.60 -5.55
C SER A 423 -6.03 6.69 -4.38
N SER A 424 -6.49 7.00 -3.17
CA SER A 424 -5.71 7.05 -1.92
C SER A 424 -5.78 5.76 -1.09
N GLY A 425 -6.52 4.76 -1.58
CA GLY A 425 -6.60 3.42 -0.99
C GLY A 425 -7.82 3.19 -0.08
N GLU A 426 -8.77 4.12 0.00
CA GLU A 426 -10.06 3.88 0.66
C GLU A 426 -10.82 2.75 -0.05
N THR A 427 -11.54 1.94 0.72
CA THR A 427 -12.39 0.87 0.22
C THR A 427 -13.83 1.12 0.65
N VAL A 428 -14.74 1.11 -0.32
CA VAL A 428 -16.18 1.34 -0.12
C VAL A 428 -16.96 0.18 -0.74
N ALA A 429 -17.73 -0.53 0.06
CA ALA A 429 -18.67 -1.52 -0.42
C ALA A 429 -19.94 -0.86 -0.99
N LEU A 430 -20.38 -1.34 -2.14
CA LEU A 430 -21.60 -0.92 -2.83
C LEU A 430 -22.40 -2.14 -3.26
N THR A 431 -23.71 -2.07 -3.07
CA THR A 431 -24.68 -2.94 -3.72
C THR A 431 -25.34 -2.21 -4.88
N GLN A 432 -25.80 -2.98 -5.88
CA GLN A 432 -26.42 -2.45 -7.09
C GLN A 432 -25.55 -1.38 -7.80
N PRO A 433 -24.26 -1.68 -8.07
CA PRO A 433 -23.37 -0.70 -8.69
C PRO A 433 -23.89 -0.30 -10.07
N ARG A 434 -23.82 0.99 -10.36
CA ARG A 434 -24.11 1.58 -11.67
C ARG A 434 -22.92 2.42 -12.10
N TRP A 435 -22.39 2.12 -13.27
CA TRP A 435 -21.29 2.87 -13.88
C TRP A 435 -21.78 3.42 -15.21
N ASP A 436 -21.61 4.73 -15.42
CA ASP A 436 -21.99 5.43 -16.66
C ASP A 436 -20.80 6.08 -17.39
N GLY A 437 -19.57 5.83 -16.93
CA GLY A 437 -18.34 6.42 -17.43
C GLY A 437 -17.85 7.63 -16.63
N ARG A 438 -18.75 8.36 -15.96
CA ARG A 438 -18.44 9.55 -15.16
C ARG A 438 -18.70 9.34 -13.67
N GLN A 439 -19.73 8.56 -13.34
CA GLN A 439 -20.11 8.26 -11.98
C GLN A 439 -20.22 6.76 -11.74
N LEU A 440 -19.77 6.35 -10.55
CA LEU A 440 -20.10 5.08 -9.93
C LEU A 440 -21.11 5.34 -8.83
N ALA A 441 -22.37 4.93 -9.06
CA ALA A 441 -23.44 5.00 -8.09
C ALA A 441 -23.72 3.63 -7.47
N GLY A 442 -24.26 3.60 -6.27
CA GLY A 442 -24.69 2.37 -5.60
C GLY A 442 -25.25 2.63 -4.21
N VAL A 443 -25.56 1.57 -3.48
CA VAL A 443 -26.00 1.66 -2.09
C VAL A 443 -24.94 1.05 -1.17
N SER A 444 -24.32 1.90 -0.36
CA SER A 444 -23.41 1.48 0.70
C SER A 444 -24.18 0.92 1.90
N PRO A 445 -23.74 -0.20 2.49
CA PRO A 445 -24.29 -0.72 3.74
C PRO A 445 -24.28 0.28 4.90
N HIS A 446 -23.33 1.22 4.92
CA HIS A 446 -23.16 2.18 6.02
C HIS A 446 -23.71 3.57 5.70
N PHE A 447 -23.60 4.01 4.44
CA PHE A 447 -23.92 5.38 4.05
C PHE A 447 -25.20 5.51 3.22
N GLY A 448 -25.84 4.39 2.87
CA GLY A 448 -26.97 4.40 1.95
C GLY A 448 -26.55 4.79 0.52
N PRO A 449 -27.39 5.50 -0.25
CA PRO A 449 -27.07 5.90 -1.61
C PRO A 449 -25.78 6.74 -1.68
N LEU A 450 -24.85 6.31 -2.53
CA LEU A 450 -23.56 6.98 -2.72
C LEU A 450 -23.28 7.15 -4.22
N GLN A 451 -22.63 8.25 -4.58
CA GLN A 451 -22.12 8.52 -5.92
C GLN A 451 -20.66 8.95 -5.84
N LEU A 452 -19.83 8.32 -6.64
CA LEU A 452 -18.39 8.53 -6.70
C LEU A 452 -18.01 8.96 -8.11
N ASP A 453 -17.11 9.94 -8.25
CA ASP A 453 -16.52 10.26 -9.56
C ASP A 453 -15.59 9.12 -9.98
N THR A 454 -15.82 8.57 -11.18
CA THR A 454 -15.09 7.40 -11.69
C THR A 454 -13.60 7.64 -11.82
N ARG A 455 -13.17 8.90 -12.02
CA ARG A 455 -11.75 9.26 -12.12
C ARG A 455 -10.95 8.94 -10.84
N TRP A 456 -11.63 8.79 -9.71
CA TRP A 456 -11.01 8.44 -8.43
C TRP A 456 -11.03 6.94 -8.15
N VAL A 457 -11.79 6.16 -8.91
CA VAL A 457 -11.91 4.72 -8.73
C VAL A 457 -10.71 4.05 -9.38
N ARG A 458 -9.93 3.36 -8.56
CA ARG A 458 -8.75 2.60 -8.97
C ARG A 458 -9.09 1.17 -9.34
N MET A 459 -10.04 0.59 -8.62
CA MET A 459 -10.42 -0.80 -8.79
C MET A 459 -11.88 -0.99 -8.39
N LEU A 460 -12.57 -1.86 -9.12
CA LEU A 460 -13.81 -2.49 -8.71
C LEU A 460 -13.56 -3.97 -8.45
N ARG A 461 -13.82 -4.42 -7.24
CA ARG A 461 -13.74 -5.83 -6.87
C ARG A 461 -15.14 -6.40 -6.78
N PHE A 462 -15.40 -7.43 -7.56
CA PHE A 462 -16.67 -8.15 -7.57
C PHE A 462 -16.53 -9.45 -6.79
N ASN A 463 -17.64 -9.93 -6.21
CA ASN A 463 -17.69 -11.20 -5.48
C ASN A 463 -16.56 -11.33 -4.43
N PRO A 464 -16.36 -10.32 -3.57
CA PRO A 464 -15.21 -10.24 -2.67
C PRO A 464 -15.16 -11.47 -1.74
N GLY A 465 -14.05 -12.21 -1.74
CA GLY A 465 -13.90 -13.50 -1.05
C GLY A 465 -13.94 -14.72 -1.97
N ARG A 466 -14.22 -14.54 -3.27
CA ARG A 466 -13.96 -15.54 -4.32
C ARG A 466 -12.70 -15.15 -5.09
N GLU A 467 -11.68 -15.96 -4.99
CA GLU A 467 -10.45 -15.81 -5.77
C GLU A 467 -10.58 -16.52 -7.12
N PRO A 468 -9.85 -16.07 -8.16
CA PRO A 468 -9.88 -16.73 -9.45
C PRO A 468 -9.31 -18.14 -9.31
N LEU A 469 -9.73 -19.04 -10.19
CA LEU A 469 -8.96 -20.26 -10.41
C LEU A 469 -7.53 -19.84 -10.74
N ALA A 470 -6.56 -20.37 -9.98
CA ALA A 470 -5.17 -20.04 -10.17
C ALA A 470 -4.83 -20.27 -11.64
N PRO A 471 -4.30 -19.27 -12.36
CA PRO A 471 -3.73 -19.54 -13.66
C PRO A 471 -2.64 -20.60 -13.48
N ASP A 472 -2.43 -21.47 -14.47
CA ASP A 472 -1.19 -22.23 -14.56
C ASP A 472 -0.04 -21.19 -14.73
N LEU A 473 0.50 -20.74 -13.61
CA LEU A 473 1.45 -19.63 -13.56
C LEU A 473 2.84 -20.14 -13.93
N LEU A 474 3.18 -19.96 -15.21
CA LEU A 474 4.53 -20.12 -15.72
C LEU A 474 5.43 -19.02 -15.14
N PHE A 475 6.31 -19.36 -14.21
CA PHE A 475 7.39 -18.47 -13.79
C PHE A 475 8.43 -18.40 -14.92
N PRO A 476 8.81 -17.20 -15.40
CA PRO A 476 9.90 -17.08 -16.35
C PRO A 476 11.18 -17.72 -15.78
N GLY A 477 11.65 -18.79 -16.40
CA GLY A 477 12.88 -19.50 -16.00
C GLY A 477 12.71 -20.79 -15.20
N ALA A 478 11.47 -21.27 -14.94
CA ALA A 478 11.26 -22.58 -14.32
C ALA A 478 11.82 -23.74 -15.19
N ASP A 479 11.83 -23.58 -16.52
CA ASP A 479 12.26 -24.63 -17.46
C ASP A 479 13.77 -24.61 -17.78
N LEU A 480 14.50 -23.55 -17.42
CA LEU A 480 15.93 -23.46 -17.75
C LEU A 480 16.79 -24.40 -16.90
N GLN A 481 16.30 -24.89 -15.76
CA GLN A 481 17.01 -25.93 -15.01
C GLN A 481 16.87 -27.34 -15.59
N GLN A 482 15.88 -27.62 -16.44
CA GLN A 482 15.77 -28.93 -17.09
C GLN A 482 16.67 -29.08 -18.32
N PHE A 483 17.08 -27.97 -18.95
CA PHE A 483 17.90 -28.02 -20.18
C PHE A 483 19.41 -28.20 -19.96
N PHE A 484 19.94 -27.88 -18.78
CA PHE A 484 21.36 -28.10 -18.44
C PHE A 484 21.62 -29.40 -17.65
N GLY A 485 20.59 -30.26 -17.54
CA GLY A 485 20.65 -31.54 -16.82
C GLY A 485 20.64 -32.78 -17.71
N ARG A 486 21.06 -32.68 -18.99
CA ARG A 486 21.30 -33.84 -19.86
C ARG A 486 22.65 -33.76 -20.55
#